data_AF-A0A3R7LK25-F1
#
_entry.id   AF-A0A3R7LK25-F1
#
_cell.length_a   1.000
_cell.length_b   1.000
_cell.length_c   1.000
_cell.angle_alpha   90.00
_cell.angle_beta   90.00
_cell.angle_gamma   90.00
#
_symmetry.space_group_name_H-M   'P 1'
#
loop_
_entity.id
_entity.type
_entity.pdbx_description
1 polymer ?
#
loop_
_entity_poly.entity_id
_entity_poly.type
_entity_poly.pdbx_seq_one_letter_code
_entity_poly.pdbx_strand_id
1 'polypeptide(L)'
;MRWTSLVVRQQSQLQWMLRRHCRPSSCCGVVSRRFIAVGDGARLGAAAGNGGVSAQWLLHPIRGRWRHFLAQRFPRKCLTVVTSALLLFAGYVSLCIVVERQMEASVRQLFQSHEEYPLEEWSKVEPTLREGDVVLLMGTGITSWKITTAQFVYSLMRPAALRFSHVSVVVEPAQLERWPSPRFAPASSTAVEASKGGGQWLPSGRISDMLQRERSMRQRKQKRGAILLEAVDNLDINAPDVDGKVRHECVQLVEAKHRLFGREGERWCYNRVAVRRLKGFEWTPQRKRLLRSFINENVGRPMDKNPLMILSFIHPKLYAWTGGRQGGTEISCSELIVDLYKYCGIIQKRVRMVPVTDGAANADGDVVVNPDGSLSRPQWYFNRPSIQTAPFHFAEGMEVDVLDFAEGVSLGPEVRMSLPGGEAQAH
;
A
#
# COMPACT_ATOMS: atom_id res chain seq x y z
N MET A 1 1.61 28.65 -11.72
CA MET A 1 1.95 27.92 -12.97
C MET A 1 3.39 27.36 -12.94
N ARG A 2 3.78 26.59 -11.90
CA ARG A 2 5.13 25.98 -11.76
C ARG A 2 5.11 24.45 -11.61
N TRP A 3 3.94 23.81 -11.75
CA TRP A 3 3.75 22.38 -11.50
C TRP A 3 3.99 21.49 -12.73
N THR A 4 3.86 22.03 -13.94
CA THR A 4 3.99 21.26 -15.19
C THR A 4 5.44 20.97 -15.57
N SER A 5 6.41 21.82 -15.17
CA SER A 5 7.83 21.60 -15.47
C SER A 5 8.50 20.54 -14.59
N LEU A 6 7.92 20.24 -13.41
CA LEU A 6 8.42 19.20 -12.50
C LEU A 6 8.01 17.80 -12.94
N VAL A 7 6.80 17.64 -13.49
CA VAL A 7 6.27 16.36 -13.94
C VAL A 7 7.04 15.81 -15.16
N VAL A 8 7.44 16.69 -16.09
CA VAL A 8 8.22 16.28 -17.28
C VAL A 8 9.64 15.86 -16.90
N ARG A 9 10.24 16.49 -15.88
CA ARG A 9 11.57 16.10 -15.37
C ARG A 9 11.54 14.76 -14.65
N GLN A 10 10.50 14.50 -13.86
CA GLN A 10 10.35 13.27 -13.06
C GLN A 10 10.14 12.01 -13.91
N GLN A 11 9.40 12.10 -15.03
CA GLN A 11 9.25 10.99 -15.98
C GLN A 11 10.55 10.71 -16.76
N SER A 12 11.33 11.75 -17.07
CA SER A 12 12.59 11.60 -17.80
C SER A 12 13.72 10.98 -16.96
N GLN A 13 13.74 11.20 -15.64
CA GLN A 13 14.77 10.61 -14.75
C GLN A 13 14.51 9.13 -14.41
N LEU A 14 13.25 8.70 -14.29
CA LEU A 14 12.89 7.28 -14.14
C LEU A 14 13.27 6.46 -15.38
N GLN A 15 13.10 7.03 -16.59
CA GLN A 15 13.60 6.40 -17.82
C GLN A 15 15.13 6.39 -17.93
N TRP A 16 15.81 7.38 -17.35
CA TRP A 16 17.28 7.44 -17.35
C TRP A 16 17.91 6.41 -16.41
N MET A 17 17.32 6.17 -15.24
CA MET A 17 17.78 5.12 -14.32
C MET A 17 17.52 3.70 -14.87
N LEU A 18 16.39 3.49 -15.56
CA LEU A 18 16.10 2.20 -16.21
C LEU A 18 17.03 1.90 -17.41
N ARG A 19 17.64 2.92 -18.03
CA ARG A 19 18.62 2.73 -19.12
C ARG A 19 20.06 2.50 -18.65
N ARG A 20 20.41 2.75 -17.38
CA ARG A 20 21.78 2.54 -16.87
C ARG A 20 22.10 1.09 -16.48
N HIS A 21 21.10 0.21 -16.40
CA HIS A 21 21.30 -1.22 -16.08
C HIS A 21 21.01 -2.19 -17.21
N CYS A 22 20.70 -1.70 -18.41
CA CYS A 22 20.59 -2.53 -19.61
C CYS A 22 21.43 -1.92 -20.73
N ARG A 23 22.71 -2.29 -20.82
CA ARG A 23 23.42 -2.28 -22.10
C ARG A 23 23.18 -3.64 -22.78
N PRO A 24 22.43 -3.67 -23.89
CA PRO A 24 22.81 -4.52 -25.00
C PRO A 24 23.32 -3.64 -26.14
N SER A 25 24.45 -4.05 -26.68
CA SER A 25 25.03 -3.54 -27.91
C SER A 25 23.99 -3.54 -29.04
N SER A 26 23.89 -2.38 -29.69
CA SER A 26 23.30 -2.08 -30.99
C SER A 26 23.28 -3.23 -32.00
N CYS A 27 22.13 -3.44 -32.67
CA CYS A 27 22.00 -3.15 -34.11
C CYS A 27 20.53 -3.08 -34.55
N CYS A 28 20.30 -2.20 -35.53
CA CYS A 28 19.03 -1.89 -36.18
C CYS A 28 18.38 -3.09 -36.89
N GLY A 29 17.05 -3.05 -37.03
CA GLY A 29 16.34 -3.91 -37.96
C GLY A 29 14.82 -3.86 -37.79
N VAL A 30 14.17 -3.04 -38.61
CA VAL A 30 12.73 -3.09 -38.91
C VAL A 30 12.37 -4.48 -39.45
N VAL A 31 11.11 -4.90 -39.25
CA VAL A 31 10.26 -5.76 -40.13
C VAL A 31 9.55 -6.91 -39.37
N SER A 32 8.24 -6.68 -39.20
CA SER A 32 7.10 -7.53 -39.58
C SER A 32 6.86 -8.93 -38.98
N ARG A 33 5.59 -9.11 -38.60
CA ARG A 33 4.87 -10.36 -38.38
C ARG A 33 5.09 -11.36 -39.53
N ARG A 34 5.32 -12.63 -39.21
CA ARG A 34 4.59 -13.78 -39.78
C ARG A 34 4.93 -15.09 -39.06
N PHE A 35 3.89 -15.90 -38.88
CA PHE A 35 3.93 -17.34 -38.63
C PHE A 35 4.81 -18.07 -39.66
N ILE A 36 5.34 -19.25 -39.30
CA ILE A 36 5.13 -20.54 -40.01
C ILE A 36 6.01 -21.67 -39.40
N ALA A 37 5.31 -22.77 -39.13
CA ALA A 37 5.61 -24.20 -39.29
C ALA A 37 6.97 -24.84 -38.97
N VAL A 38 6.81 -25.95 -38.26
CA VAL A 38 7.58 -27.20 -38.27
C VAL A 38 7.72 -27.74 -39.70
N GLY A 39 8.93 -28.18 -40.09
CA GLY A 39 9.13 -29.04 -41.27
C GLY A 39 10.51 -28.97 -41.92
N ASP A 40 11.35 -29.95 -41.57
CA ASP A 40 12.38 -30.66 -42.36
C ASP A 40 13.55 -29.95 -43.07
N GLY A 41 14.72 -30.62 -42.99
CA GLY A 41 15.64 -30.71 -44.13
C GLY A 41 17.11 -30.33 -43.92
N ALA A 42 17.85 -31.20 -43.23
CA ALA A 42 19.21 -31.67 -43.58
C ALA A 42 20.37 -30.71 -43.98
N ARG A 43 21.49 -30.93 -43.27
CA ARG A 43 22.90 -30.89 -43.72
C ARG A 43 23.54 -29.52 -44.06
N LEU A 44 24.41 -29.09 -43.15
CA LEU A 44 25.78 -28.56 -43.40
C LEU A 44 26.48 -28.61 -42.03
N GLY A 45 27.45 -29.49 -41.83
CA GLY A 45 28.81 -29.24 -42.25
C GLY A 45 29.61 -28.85 -41.00
N ALA A 46 30.33 -29.83 -40.44
CA ALA A 46 31.18 -29.64 -39.27
C ALA A 46 32.20 -28.52 -39.52
N ALA A 47 32.18 -27.51 -38.64
CA ALA A 47 33.32 -26.65 -38.39
C ALA A 47 33.44 -26.48 -36.88
N ALA A 48 34.38 -27.23 -36.31
CA ALA A 48 34.76 -27.13 -34.92
C ALA A 48 35.37 -25.73 -34.66
N GLY A 49 34.71 -24.96 -33.79
CA GLY A 49 35.23 -23.76 -33.17
C GLY A 49 35.06 -23.88 -31.66
N ASN A 50 36.18 -24.03 -30.96
CA ASN A 50 36.29 -24.30 -29.52
C ASN A 50 35.63 -23.23 -28.62
N GLY A 51 34.33 -23.39 -28.36
CA GLY A 51 33.61 -22.65 -27.31
C GLY A 51 32.79 -23.52 -26.35
N GLY A 52 32.85 -24.86 -26.51
CA GLY A 52 31.94 -25.82 -25.85
C GLY A 52 32.36 -26.31 -24.47
N VAL A 53 33.43 -25.77 -23.87
CA VAL A 53 33.99 -26.35 -22.62
C VAL A 53 33.30 -25.82 -21.37
N SER A 54 32.63 -24.67 -21.39
CA SER A 54 32.13 -24.08 -20.13
C SER A 54 30.80 -24.65 -19.62
N ALA A 55 29.96 -25.26 -20.48
CA ALA A 55 28.63 -25.75 -20.08
C ALA A 55 28.61 -27.24 -19.69
N GLN A 56 29.54 -28.06 -20.23
CA GLN A 56 29.56 -29.50 -19.95
C GLN A 56 29.99 -29.82 -18.51
N TRP A 57 30.92 -29.07 -17.92
CA TRP A 57 31.37 -29.26 -16.54
C TRP A 57 30.29 -28.94 -15.50
N LEU A 58 29.44 -27.94 -15.76
CA LEU A 58 28.31 -27.58 -14.88
C LEU A 58 27.17 -28.61 -14.92
N LEU A 59 26.96 -29.26 -16.08
CA LEU A 59 25.85 -30.20 -16.27
C LEU A 59 26.19 -31.65 -15.89
N HIS A 60 27.47 -32.02 -15.84
CA HIS A 60 27.91 -33.38 -15.48
C HIS A 60 27.45 -33.84 -14.08
N PRO A 61 27.59 -33.05 -12.99
CA PRO A 61 27.09 -33.45 -11.67
C PRO A 61 25.56 -33.50 -11.60
N ILE A 62 24.87 -32.65 -12.37
CA ILE A 62 23.40 -32.60 -12.43
C ILE A 62 22.86 -33.85 -13.12
N ARG A 63 23.48 -34.28 -14.23
CA ARG A 63 23.11 -35.51 -14.95
C ARG A 63 23.31 -36.76 -14.10
N GLY A 64 24.39 -36.85 -13.34
CA GLY A 64 24.66 -37.96 -12.42
C GLY A 64 23.63 -38.03 -11.28
N ARG A 65 23.34 -36.90 -10.62
CA ARG A 65 22.33 -36.80 -9.56
C ARG A 65 20.91 -37.08 -10.08
N TRP A 66 20.58 -36.64 -11.29
CA TRP A 66 19.29 -36.92 -11.93
C TRP A 66 19.09 -38.41 -12.20
N ARG A 67 20.10 -39.10 -12.76
CA ARG A 67 20.05 -40.55 -12.96
C ARG A 67 19.91 -41.30 -11.62
N HIS A 68 20.63 -40.86 -10.59
CA HIS A 68 20.50 -41.44 -9.25
C HIS A 68 19.10 -41.23 -8.66
N PHE A 69 18.52 -40.04 -8.81
CA PHE A 69 17.14 -39.76 -8.40
C PHE A 69 16.12 -40.62 -9.15
N LEU A 70 16.25 -40.77 -10.47
CA LEU A 70 15.38 -41.63 -11.27
C LEU A 70 15.42 -43.10 -10.83
N ALA A 71 16.58 -43.57 -10.37
CA ALA A 71 16.78 -44.93 -9.86
C ALA A 71 16.25 -45.16 -8.43
N GLN A 72 15.82 -44.12 -7.70
CA GLN A 72 15.28 -44.27 -6.35
C GLN A 72 13.87 -44.89 -6.34
N ARG A 73 13.54 -45.61 -5.25
CA ARG A 73 12.15 -46.04 -4.95
C ARG A 73 11.26 -44.83 -4.66
N PHE A 74 9.96 -44.93 -4.96
CA PHE A 74 8.97 -43.86 -4.77
C PHE A 74 9.06 -43.10 -3.42
N PRO A 75 9.11 -43.76 -2.23
CA PRO A 75 9.20 -43.02 -0.97
C PRO A 75 10.49 -42.20 -0.83
N ARG A 76 11.60 -42.69 -1.38
CA ARG A 76 12.88 -41.95 -1.38
C ARG A 76 12.85 -40.77 -2.36
N LYS A 77 12.14 -40.88 -3.47
CA LYS A 77 11.89 -39.76 -4.39
C LYS A 77 11.09 -38.66 -3.70
N CYS A 78 9.98 -39.02 -3.05
CA CYS A 78 9.17 -38.07 -2.28
C CYS A 78 10.00 -37.38 -1.20
N LEU A 79 10.76 -38.14 -0.41
CA LEU A 79 11.64 -37.58 0.61
C LEU A 79 12.67 -36.63 0.01
N THR A 80 13.33 -37.02 -1.09
CA THR A 80 14.33 -36.19 -1.77
C THR A 80 13.74 -34.88 -2.31
N VAL A 81 12.52 -34.93 -2.86
CA VAL A 81 11.82 -33.72 -3.35
C VAL A 81 11.46 -32.81 -2.19
N VAL A 82 10.89 -33.35 -1.11
CA VAL A 82 10.52 -32.57 0.09
C VAL A 82 11.74 -31.93 0.74
N THR A 83 12.82 -32.69 0.95
CA THR A 83 14.05 -32.14 1.55
C THR A 83 14.69 -31.09 0.65
N SER A 84 14.72 -31.31 -0.67
CA SER A 84 15.25 -30.32 -1.62
C SER A 84 14.42 -29.04 -1.61
N ALA A 85 13.09 -29.14 -1.60
CA ALA A 85 12.20 -27.99 -1.52
C ALA A 85 12.39 -27.20 -0.21
N LEU A 86 12.51 -27.90 0.93
CA LEU A 86 12.78 -27.28 2.23
C LEU A 86 14.14 -26.59 2.26
N LEU A 87 15.18 -27.21 1.72
CA LEU A 87 16.52 -26.62 1.64
C LEU A 87 16.55 -25.38 0.73
N LEU A 88 15.88 -25.44 -0.42
CA LEU A 88 15.74 -24.28 -1.31
C LEU A 88 14.97 -23.14 -0.65
N PHE A 89 13.89 -23.46 0.06
CA PHE A 89 13.13 -22.46 0.81
C PHE A 89 13.96 -21.84 1.94
N ALA A 90 14.64 -22.65 2.74
CA ALA A 90 15.52 -22.17 3.80
C ALA A 90 16.65 -21.29 3.22
N GLY A 91 17.30 -21.72 2.14
CA GLY A 91 18.32 -20.95 1.44
C GLY A 91 17.78 -19.62 0.89
N TYR A 92 16.57 -19.61 0.35
CA TYR A 92 15.90 -18.39 -0.10
C TYR A 92 15.61 -17.43 1.05
N VAL A 93 15.06 -17.91 2.17
CA VAL A 93 14.81 -17.08 3.35
C VAL A 93 16.12 -16.52 3.93
N SER A 94 17.17 -17.33 4.02
CA SER A 94 18.49 -16.86 4.45
C SER A 94 19.03 -15.78 3.51
N LEU A 95 18.91 -15.96 2.19
CA LEU A 95 19.28 -14.94 1.21
C LEU A 95 18.47 -13.65 1.40
N CYS A 96 17.15 -13.75 1.61
CA CYS A 96 16.30 -12.60 1.91
C CYS A 96 16.78 -11.84 3.14
N ILE A 97 17.13 -12.53 4.24
CA ILE A 97 17.63 -11.88 5.46
C ILE A 97 18.96 -11.15 5.21
N VAL A 98 19.86 -11.75 4.41
CA VAL A 98 21.14 -11.11 4.06
C VAL A 98 20.90 -9.86 3.21
N VAL A 99 20.05 -9.96 2.18
CA VAL A 99 19.72 -8.82 1.31
C VAL A 99 18.95 -7.74 2.07
N GLU A 100 18.02 -8.12 2.96
CA GLU A 100 17.29 -7.20 3.82
C GLU A 100 18.26 -6.31 4.62
N ARG A 101 19.26 -6.92 5.28
CA ARG A 101 20.28 -6.16 6.02
C ARG A 101 21.08 -5.20 5.14
N GLN A 102 21.38 -5.58 3.90
CA GLN A 102 22.06 -4.69 2.95
C GLN A 102 21.16 -3.53 2.51
N MET A 103 19.87 -3.80 2.26
CA MET A 103 18.91 -2.81 1.80
C MET A 103 18.41 -1.89 2.92
N GLU A 104 18.49 -2.32 4.18
CA GLU A 104 17.99 -1.56 5.32
C GLU A 104 18.60 -0.16 5.39
N ALA A 105 19.90 -0.03 5.09
CA ALA A 105 20.57 1.28 5.03
C ALA A 105 19.94 2.19 3.95
N SER A 106 19.70 1.67 2.74
CA SER A 106 19.07 2.42 1.67
C SER A 106 17.61 2.80 1.98
N VAL A 107 16.88 1.93 2.68
CA VAL A 107 15.51 2.22 3.10
C VAL A 107 15.51 3.29 4.20
N ARG A 108 16.47 3.26 5.14
CA ARG A 108 16.62 4.30 6.16
C ARG A 108 16.96 5.66 5.55
N GLN A 109 17.78 5.71 4.50
CA GLN A 109 18.10 6.95 3.77
C GLN A 109 16.85 7.67 3.21
N LEU A 110 15.78 6.93 2.85
CA LEU A 110 14.52 7.55 2.40
C LEU A 110 13.80 8.37 3.48
N PHE A 111 14.18 8.17 4.74
CA PHE A 111 13.64 8.86 5.92
C PHE A 111 14.71 9.74 6.58
N GLN A 112 15.74 10.13 5.82
CA GLN A 112 16.69 11.18 6.17
C GLN A 112 16.37 12.42 5.31
N SER A 113 16.59 13.61 5.87
CA SER A 113 16.34 14.86 5.15
C SER A 113 17.27 14.96 3.94
N HIS A 114 16.69 15.07 2.75
CA HIS A 114 17.40 15.28 1.48
C HIS A 114 16.81 16.47 0.71
N GLU A 115 17.63 17.18 -0.07
CA GLU A 115 17.16 18.28 -0.93
C GLU A 115 16.12 17.82 -1.96
N GLU A 116 16.24 16.59 -2.46
CA GLU A 116 15.32 16.00 -3.45
C GLU A 116 14.03 15.44 -2.82
N TYR A 117 14.06 15.09 -1.53
CA TYR A 117 12.96 14.49 -0.80
C TYR A 117 12.90 15.06 0.63
N PRO A 118 12.36 16.29 0.82
CA PRO A 118 12.28 16.89 2.13
C PRO A 118 11.34 16.08 3.02
N LEU A 119 11.74 15.89 4.27
CA LEU A 119 10.85 15.37 5.30
C LEU A 119 9.96 16.49 5.81
N GLU A 120 8.68 16.21 5.91
CA GLU A 120 7.72 17.14 6.49
C GLU A 120 7.66 16.99 8.01
N GLU A 121 7.28 18.06 8.70
CA GLU A 121 7.00 18.02 10.13
C GLU A 121 5.55 17.56 10.36
N TRP A 122 5.33 16.65 11.31
CA TRP A 122 3.99 16.17 11.65
C TRP A 122 3.01 17.30 11.95
N SER A 123 3.45 18.35 12.65
CA SER A 123 2.66 19.55 12.98
C SER A 123 2.10 20.28 11.74
N LYS A 124 2.78 20.18 10.58
CA LYS A 124 2.35 20.77 9.31
C LYS A 124 1.47 19.81 8.52
N VAL A 125 1.71 18.50 8.65
CA VAL A 125 0.97 17.46 7.92
C VAL A 125 -0.39 17.18 8.54
N GLU A 126 -0.46 17.02 9.86
CA GLU A 126 -1.67 16.62 10.59
C GLU A 126 -2.89 17.51 10.31
N PRO A 127 -2.79 18.85 10.30
CA PRO A 127 -3.92 19.72 10.00
C PRO A 127 -4.47 19.57 8.57
N THR A 128 -3.70 18.97 7.67
CA THR A 128 -4.10 18.79 6.27
C THR A 128 -4.77 17.44 6.02
N LEU A 129 -4.71 16.51 6.97
CA LEU A 129 -5.25 15.16 6.83
C LEU A 129 -6.75 15.19 6.56
N ARG A 130 -7.20 14.25 5.74
CA ARG A 130 -8.61 14.08 5.35
C ARG A 130 -9.08 12.67 5.63
N GLU A 131 -10.40 12.53 5.75
CA GLU A 131 -11.06 11.23 5.82
C GLU A 131 -10.59 10.35 4.64
N GLY A 132 -10.25 9.10 4.92
CA GLY A 132 -9.74 8.15 3.94
C GLY A 132 -8.24 8.25 3.66
N ASP A 133 -7.52 9.28 4.14
CA ASP A 133 -6.06 9.33 3.99
C ASP A 133 -5.41 8.14 4.73
N VAL A 134 -4.41 7.51 4.12
CA VAL A 134 -3.69 6.36 4.67
C VAL A 134 -2.47 6.84 5.44
N VAL A 135 -2.29 6.33 6.65
CA VAL A 135 -1.09 6.56 7.47
C VAL A 135 -0.31 5.25 7.56
N LEU A 136 0.93 5.29 7.13
CA LEU A 136 1.87 4.18 7.05
C LEU A 136 2.92 4.33 8.14
N LEU A 137 3.15 3.25 8.90
CA LEU A 137 3.96 3.29 10.11
C LEU A 137 4.97 2.15 10.09
N MET A 138 6.20 2.44 10.55
CA MET A 138 7.19 1.43 10.88
C MET A 138 7.39 1.37 12.39
N GLY A 139 6.99 0.25 13.00
CA GLY A 139 7.26 0.00 14.40
C GLY A 139 8.70 -0.47 14.64
N THR A 140 9.21 -0.25 15.85
CA THR A 140 10.57 -0.62 16.25
C THR A 140 10.64 -1.98 16.95
N GLY A 141 9.50 -2.61 17.24
CA GLY A 141 9.41 -3.90 17.94
C GLY A 141 9.63 -5.14 17.07
N ILE A 142 9.80 -6.30 17.72
CA ILE A 142 10.04 -7.60 17.08
C ILE A 142 8.91 -7.98 16.13
N THR A 143 7.66 -7.71 16.50
CA THR A 143 6.49 -7.98 15.64
C THR A 143 6.57 -7.20 14.34
N SER A 144 6.99 -5.93 14.39
CA SER A 144 7.18 -5.11 13.18
C SER A 144 8.28 -5.66 12.28
N TRP A 145 9.40 -6.10 12.85
CA TRP A 145 10.48 -6.74 12.10
C TRP A 145 10.00 -8.03 11.42
N LYS A 146 9.29 -8.90 12.14
CA LYS A 146 8.70 -10.13 11.56
C LYS A 146 7.78 -9.81 10.39
N ILE A 147 6.93 -8.80 10.52
CA ILE A 147 6.03 -8.36 9.45
C ILE A 147 6.82 -7.88 8.22
N THR A 148 7.84 -7.03 8.37
CA THR A 148 8.64 -6.54 7.24
C THR A 148 9.46 -7.63 6.57
N THR A 149 10.13 -8.51 7.33
CA THR A 149 10.88 -9.64 6.76
C THR A 149 9.95 -10.56 5.98
N ALA A 150 8.77 -10.86 6.52
CA ALA A 150 7.81 -11.71 5.86
C ALA A 150 7.25 -11.07 4.57
N GLN A 151 6.92 -9.78 4.60
CA GLN A 151 6.57 -9.01 3.39
C GLN A 151 7.70 -9.01 2.35
N PHE A 152 8.96 -8.90 2.78
CA PHE A 152 10.12 -8.89 1.90
C PHE A 152 10.34 -10.24 1.20
N VAL A 153 10.23 -11.34 1.97
CA VAL A 153 10.29 -12.72 1.45
C VAL A 153 9.18 -12.96 0.43
N TYR A 154 7.94 -12.57 0.74
CA TYR A 154 6.78 -12.77 -0.14
C TYR A 154 6.82 -11.89 -1.39
N SER A 155 7.29 -10.65 -1.26
CA SER A 155 7.33 -9.69 -2.37
C SER A 155 8.46 -9.96 -3.37
N LEU A 156 9.21 -11.05 -3.21
CA LEU A 156 10.41 -11.38 -4.00
C LEU A 156 11.50 -10.31 -3.85
N MET A 157 11.83 -9.97 -2.60
CA MET A 157 12.88 -9.01 -2.24
C MET A 157 12.64 -7.58 -2.72
N ARG A 158 11.37 -7.13 -2.79
CA ARG A 158 11.09 -5.73 -3.13
C ARG A 158 11.41 -4.82 -1.93
N PRO A 159 12.31 -3.82 -2.06
CA PRO A 159 12.69 -2.96 -0.93
C PRO A 159 11.54 -2.15 -0.34
N ALA A 160 10.45 -1.90 -1.10
CA ALA A 160 9.27 -1.24 -0.57
C ALA A 160 8.62 -2.01 0.60
N ALA A 161 8.78 -3.33 0.66
CA ALA A 161 8.27 -4.19 1.72
C ALA A 161 8.93 -3.95 3.10
N LEU A 162 10.08 -3.27 3.14
CA LEU A 162 10.83 -2.96 4.36
C LEU A 162 10.49 -1.57 4.94
N ARG A 163 9.63 -0.80 4.25
CA ARG A 163 9.33 0.58 4.63
C ARG A 163 8.37 0.66 5.80
N PHE A 164 7.37 -0.21 5.82
CA PHE A 164 6.24 -0.10 6.76
C PHE A 164 5.80 -1.49 7.25
N SER A 165 5.49 -1.56 8.54
CA SER A 165 4.98 -2.77 9.22
C SER A 165 3.52 -2.63 9.63
N HIS A 166 2.98 -1.41 9.63
CA HIS A 166 1.62 -1.10 10.07
C HIS A 166 0.98 -0.04 9.18
N VAL A 167 -0.35 -0.08 9.11
CA VAL A 167 -1.13 0.87 8.33
C VAL A 167 -2.43 1.20 9.07
N SER A 168 -2.83 2.46 9.01
CA SER A 168 -4.11 2.96 9.54
C SER A 168 -4.74 3.93 8.56
N VAL A 169 -6.01 4.26 8.79
CA VAL A 169 -6.76 5.20 7.94
C VAL A 169 -7.33 6.33 8.79
N VAL A 170 -7.22 7.55 8.29
CA VAL A 170 -7.83 8.72 8.93
C VAL A 170 -9.33 8.64 8.74
N VAL A 171 -10.08 8.66 9.83
CA VAL A 171 -11.56 8.64 9.81
C VAL A 171 -12.18 9.95 10.24
N GLU A 172 -11.44 10.77 10.99
CA GLU A 172 -11.81 12.14 11.29
C GLU A 172 -10.58 13.05 11.16
N PRO A 173 -10.69 14.19 10.44
CA PRO A 173 -9.58 15.14 10.32
C PRO A 173 -9.36 15.89 11.65
N ALA A 174 -8.19 16.49 11.79
CA ALA A 174 -7.89 17.32 12.96
C ALA A 174 -8.88 18.49 13.10
N GLN A 175 -9.32 18.75 14.33
CA GLN A 175 -10.18 19.89 14.65
C GLN A 175 -9.33 21.10 15.04
N LEU A 176 -9.42 22.16 14.24
CA LEU A 176 -8.77 23.43 14.51
C LEU A 176 -9.70 24.35 15.31
N GLU A 177 -9.14 25.20 16.18
CA GLU A 177 -9.92 26.22 16.89
C GLU A 177 -10.72 27.07 15.90
N ARG A 178 -12.04 27.19 16.14
CA ARG A 178 -12.92 28.06 15.36
C ARG A 178 -12.67 29.50 15.80
N TRP A 179 -12.36 30.35 14.83
CA TRP A 179 -12.38 31.80 15.06
C TRP A 179 -13.81 32.23 15.44
N PRO A 180 -14.01 33.09 16.46
CA PRO A 180 -15.25 33.82 16.57
C PRO A 180 -15.34 34.73 15.34
N SER A 181 -16.16 34.34 14.36
CA SER A 181 -16.44 35.19 13.21
C SER A 181 -16.77 36.58 13.74
N PRO A 182 -16.05 37.65 13.32
CA PRO A 182 -16.51 38.98 13.65
C PRO A 182 -17.94 39.03 13.12
N ARG A 183 -18.92 39.19 14.03
CA ARG A 183 -20.26 39.56 13.62
C ARG A 183 -20.06 40.86 12.86
N PHE A 184 -20.12 40.79 11.53
CA PHE A 184 -20.51 41.95 10.74
C PHE A 184 -21.96 42.20 11.15
N ALA A 185 -22.14 42.90 12.27
CA ALA A 185 -23.35 43.65 12.49
C ALA A 185 -23.42 44.61 11.29
N PRO A 186 -24.46 44.54 10.44
CA PRO A 186 -24.68 45.59 9.48
C PRO A 186 -24.96 46.84 10.32
N ALA A 187 -23.95 47.70 10.46
CA ALA A 187 -24.17 49.04 10.94
C ALA A 187 -25.17 49.66 9.98
N SER A 188 -26.36 49.93 10.51
CA SER A 188 -27.36 50.80 9.91
C SER A 188 -26.65 52.03 9.35
N SER A 189 -26.56 52.13 8.04
CA SER A 189 -26.20 53.37 7.35
C SER A 189 -27.39 53.76 6.50
N THR A 190 -28.16 54.66 7.10
CA THR A 190 -28.87 55.75 6.44
C THR A 190 -28.23 56.17 5.11
N ALA A 191 -29.10 56.41 4.14
CA ALA A 191 -28.84 56.91 2.80
C ALA A 191 -27.85 58.09 2.73
N VAL A 192 -26.98 58.09 1.71
CA VAL A 192 -26.57 59.29 0.96
C VAL A 192 -26.26 58.87 -0.49
N GLU A 193 -26.81 59.64 -1.44
CA GLU A 193 -26.65 59.55 -2.89
C GLU A 193 -25.25 59.87 -3.43
N ALA A 194 -25.03 59.38 -4.65
CA ALA A 194 -24.23 59.96 -5.76
C ALA A 194 -22.69 60.01 -5.66
N SER A 195 -22.02 59.31 -6.60
CA SER A 195 -21.27 59.95 -7.70
C SER A 195 -20.43 58.92 -8.50
N LYS A 196 -20.32 59.17 -9.81
CA LYS A 196 -19.60 58.43 -10.85
C LYS A 196 -18.07 58.54 -10.71
N GLY A 197 -17.39 57.49 -11.17
CA GLY A 197 -16.12 57.60 -11.92
C GLY A 197 -14.84 57.36 -11.10
N GLY A 198 -14.02 56.41 -11.57
CA GLY A 198 -12.58 56.39 -11.28
C GLY A 198 -12.01 55.04 -10.85
N GLY A 199 -11.21 54.44 -11.75
CA GLY A 199 -10.08 53.56 -11.41
C GLY A 199 -10.36 52.34 -10.54
N GLN A 200 -10.57 51.19 -11.17
CA GLN A 200 -10.57 49.89 -10.51
C GLN A 200 -9.14 49.50 -10.10
N TRP A 201 -8.58 50.20 -9.11
CA TRP A 201 -7.40 49.76 -8.39
C TRP A 201 -7.85 48.66 -7.45
N LEU A 202 -7.43 47.41 -7.71
CA LEU A 202 -7.57 46.33 -6.74
C LEU A 202 -6.93 46.82 -5.43
N PRO A 203 -7.69 46.98 -4.33
CA PRO A 203 -7.15 47.57 -3.14
C PRO A 203 -6.07 46.63 -2.58
N SER A 204 -4.86 47.15 -2.43
CA SER A 204 -3.68 46.48 -1.84
C SER A 204 -4.03 45.75 -0.53
N GLY A 205 -5.01 46.27 0.22
CA GLY A 205 -5.58 45.65 1.42
C GLY A 205 -6.14 44.24 1.23
N ARG A 206 -6.71 43.89 0.06
CA ARG A 206 -7.26 42.54 -0.16
C ARG A 206 -6.20 41.46 -0.20
N ILE A 207 -5.01 41.74 -0.72
CA ILE A 207 -3.92 40.76 -0.81
C ILE A 207 -3.25 40.62 0.55
N SER A 208 -3.00 41.73 1.26
CA SER A 208 -2.49 41.67 2.63
C SER A 208 -3.46 40.97 3.57
N ASP A 209 -4.77 41.23 3.45
CA ASP A 209 -5.80 40.58 4.25
C ASP A 209 -5.95 39.10 3.89
N MET A 210 -5.81 38.73 2.61
CA MET A 210 -5.76 37.32 2.19
C MET A 210 -4.54 36.60 2.75
N LEU A 211 -3.35 37.22 2.66
CA LEU A 211 -2.11 36.65 3.18
C LEU A 211 -2.10 36.58 4.71
N GLN A 212 -2.69 37.57 5.38
CA GLN A 212 -2.83 37.58 6.84
C GLN A 212 -3.87 36.56 7.30
N ARG A 213 -4.95 36.36 6.52
CA ARG A 213 -5.91 35.26 6.73
C ARG A 213 -5.26 33.89 6.46
N GLU A 214 -4.42 33.77 5.44
CA GLU A 214 -3.72 32.52 5.14
C GLU A 214 -2.67 32.19 6.22
N ARG A 215 -1.92 33.19 6.68
CA ARG A 215 -0.98 33.06 7.81
C ARG A 215 -1.69 32.73 9.12
N SER A 216 -2.82 33.37 9.42
CA SER A 216 -3.59 33.05 10.63
C SER A 216 -4.28 31.70 10.56
N MET A 217 -4.70 31.23 9.38
CA MET A 217 -5.16 29.85 9.19
C MET A 217 -4.05 28.82 9.46
N ARG A 218 -2.80 29.13 9.11
CA ARG A 218 -1.62 28.28 9.38
C ARG A 218 -1.18 28.31 10.85
N GLN A 219 -1.53 29.36 11.61
CA GLN A 219 -1.22 29.50 13.03
C GLN A 219 -2.36 29.06 13.97
N ARG A 220 -3.41 28.43 13.44
CA ARG A 220 -4.53 27.94 14.27
C ARG A 220 -4.04 26.92 15.28
N LYS A 221 -4.40 27.10 16.55
CA LYS A 221 -4.21 26.08 17.57
C LYS A 221 -5.13 24.90 17.27
N GLN A 222 -4.54 23.71 17.27
CA GLN A 222 -5.25 22.45 17.08
C GLN A 222 -5.95 22.09 18.40
N LYS A 223 -7.28 21.94 18.36
CA LYS A 223 -8.08 21.55 19.52
C LYS A 223 -8.04 20.05 19.74
N ARG A 224 -8.06 19.28 18.65
CA ARG A 224 -7.99 17.82 18.62
C ARG A 224 -7.28 17.38 17.35
N GLY A 225 -6.40 16.38 17.45
CA GLY A 225 -5.72 15.76 16.34
C GLY A 225 -6.61 14.90 15.47
N ALA A 226 -6.01 14.39 14.39
CA ALA A 226 -6.68 13.48 13.48
C ALA A 226 -6.95 12.14 14.17
N ILE A 227 -8.09 11.52 13.86
CA ILE A 227 -8.47 10.22 14.41
C ILE A 227 -8.17 9.12 13.39
N LEU A 228 -7.44 8.12 13.85
CA LEU A 228 -7.05 6.95 13.10
C LEU A 228 -7.95 5.78 13.48
N LEU A 229 -8.42 5.05 12.47
CA LEU A 229 -8.96 3.71 12.62
C LEU A 229 -7.84 2.71 12.30
N GLU A 230 -7.57 1.80 13.22
CA GLU A 230 -6.51 0.80 13.10
C GLU A 230 -6.84 -0.51 13.80
N ALA A 231 -6.31 -1.63 13.31
CA ALA A 231 -6.25 -2.91 14.04
C ALA A 231 -4.83 -3.12 14.56
N VAL A 232 -4.65 -3.24 15.87
CA VAL A 232 -3.32 -3.25 16.50
C VAL A 232 -3.35 -3.96 17.86
N ASP A 233 -2.22 -4.51 18.30
CA ASP A 233 -2.08 -5.12 19.63
C ASP A 233 -2.17 -4.10 20.77
N ASN A 234 -1.62 -2.90 20.56
CA ASN A 234 -1.54 -1.80 21.50
C ASN A 234 -0.77 -2.09 22.80
N LEU A 235 0.02 -3.18 22.83
CA LEU A 235 0.70 -3.64 24.06
C LEU A 235 1.88 -2.73 24.44
N ASP A 236 2.62 -2.23 23.45
CA ASP A 236 3.83 -1.42 23.67
C ASP A 236 3.50 0.00 24.18
N ILE A 237 2.44 0.61 23.64
CA ILE A 237 2.14 2.04 23.85
C ILE A 237 1.02 2.26 24.88
N ASN A 238 0.07 1.32 24.97
CA ASN A 238 -1.16 1.51 25.72
C ASN A 238 -1.88 2.83 25.33
N ALA A 239 -1.95 3.11 24.02
CA ALA A 239 -2.58 4.34 23.53
C ALA A 239 -4.07 4.32 23.89
N PRO A 240 -4.60 5.37 24.56
CA PRO A 240 -6.03 5.45 24.84
C PRO A 240 -6.80 5.72 23.54
N ASP A 241 -7.96 5.08 23.42
CA ASP A 241 -8.92 5.36 22.36
C ASP A 241 -9.59 6.74 22.56
N VAL A 242 -10.46 7.12 21.62
CA VAL A 242 -11.20 8.39 21.67
C VAL A 242 -12.11 8.55 22.90
N ASP A 243 -12.45 7.45 23.59
CA ASP A 243 -13.23 7.43 24.83
C ASP A 243 -12.32 7.41 26.08
N GLY A 244 -10.99 7.47 25.90
CA GLY A 244 -10.00 7.40 26.97
C GLY A 244 -9.72 5.98 27.48
N LYS A 245 -10.27 4.95 26.83
CA LYS A 245 -10.07 3.54 27.21
C LYS A 245 -8.87 2.97 26.47
N VAL A 246 -8.00 2.26 27.19
CA VAL A 246 -6.95 1.46 26.55
C VAL A 246 -7.55 0.12 26.15
N ARG A 247 -7.55 -0.16 24.85
CA ARG A 247 -7.94 -1.47 24.31
C ARG A 247 -6.72 -2.15 23.72
N HIS A 248 -6.75 -3.48 23.74
CA HIS A 248 -5.66 -4.31 23.23
C HIS A 248 -6.19 -5.28 22.17
N GLU A 249 -5.31 -5.63 21.24
CA GLU A 249 -5.52 -6.70 20.27
C GLU A 249 -6.83 -6.58 19.48
N CYS A 250 -7.23 -5.36 19.14
CA CYS A 250 -8.50 -5.10 18.49
C CYS A 250 -8.43 -3.89 17.55
N VAL A 251 -9.51 -3.72 16.79
CA VAL A 251 -9.77 -2.49 16.05
C VAL A 251 -10.14 -1.37 17.03
N GLN A 252 -9.53 -0.21 16.87
CA GLN A 252 -9.78 0.95 17.73
C GLN A 252 -9.69 2.27 16.97
N LEU A 253 -10.23 3.31 17.62
CA LEU A 253 -10.15 4.70 17.18
C LEU A 253 -9.20 5.45 18.11
N VAL A 254 -8.07 5.95 17.58
CA VAL A 254 -7.07 6.65 18.39
C VAL A 254 -6.74 8.01 17.79
N GLU A 255 -6.44 9.00 18.63
CA GLU A 255 -5.86 10.25 18.14
C GLU A 255 -4.42 9.97 17.66
N ALA A 256 -4.09 10.44 16.44
CA ALA A 256 -2.85 10.12 15.77
C ALA A 256 -1.61 10.40 16.63
N LYS A 257 -1.59 11.51 17.37
CA LYS A 257 -0.49 11.86 18.26
C LYS A 257 -0.19 10.78 19.32
N HIS A 258 -1.21 10.10 19.85
CA HIS A 258 -1.04 9.07 20.88
C HIS A 258 -0.39 7.80 20.30
N ARG A 259 -0.64 7.53 19.01
CA ARG A 259 -0.03 6.41 18.29
C ARG A 259 1.39 6.74 17.83
N LEU A 260 1.56 7.84 17.09
CA LEU A 260 2.81 8.19 16.42
C LEU A 260 3.94 8.52 17.41
N PHE A 261 3.60 9.13 18.54
CA PHE A 261 4.55 9.51 19.58
C PHE A 261 4.46 8.60 20.81
N GLY A 262 3.93 7.39 20.64
CA GLY A 262 3.89 6.39 21.70
C GLY A 262 5.28 5.87 22.08
N ARG A 263 5.48 5.59 23.37
CA ARG A 263 6.73 5.10 23.94
C ARG A 263 6.49 3.89 24.83
N GLU A 264 7.47 2.99 24.86
CA GLU A 264 7.58 1.90 25.83
C GLU A 264 8.82 2.19 26.69
N GLY A 265 8.61 2.73 27.89
CA GLY A 265 9.69 3.32 28.68
C GLY A 265 10.38 4.44 27.91
N GLU A 266 11.69 4.33 27.71
CA GLU A 266 12.45 5.32 26.93
C GLU A 266 12.43 5.07 25.41
N ARG A 267 11.94 3.91 24.96
CA ARG A 267 11.98 3.53 23.54
C ARG A 267 10.79 4.12 22.80
N TRP A 268 11.04 4.77 21.66
CA TRP A 268 9.99 5.14 20.72
C TRP A 268 9.48 3.91 19.98
N CYS A 269 8.16 3.71 19.96
CA CYS A 269 7.55 2.52 19.36
C CYS A 269 7.49 2.59 17.83
N TYR A 270 7.59 3.79 17.24
CA TYR A 270 7.65 4.00 15.80
C TYR A 270 8.84 4.89 15.43
N ASN A 271 9.48 4.59 14.30
CA ASN A 271 10.64 5.36 13.81
C ASN A 271 10.40 6.03 12.46
N ARG A 272 9.44 5.55 11.64
CA ARG A 272 9.16 6.09 10.31
C ARG A 272 7.66 6.19 10.12
N VAL A 273 7.23 7.29 9.49
CA VAL A 273 5.83 7.49 9.12
C VAL A 273 5.73 8.10 7.73
N ALA A 274 4.72 7.68 6.99
CA ALA A 274 4.32 8.33 5.75
C ALA A 274 2.80 8.47 5.69
N VAL A 275 2.33 9.48 4.98
CA VAL A 275 0.90 9.67 4.70
C VAL A 275 0.68 9.66 3.21
N ARG A 276 -0.41 9.04 2.77
CA ARG A 276 -0.88 9.09 1.38
C ARG A 276 -2.31 9.55 1.31
N ARG A 277 -2.53 10.59 0.49
CA ARG A 277 -3.85 11.19 0.31
C ARG A 277 -4.71 10.39 -0.66
N LEU A 278 -5.97 10.16 -0.32
CA LEU A 278 -6.95 9.66 -1.28
C LEU A 278 -7.30 10.75 -2.30
N LYS A 279 -7.07 10.49 -3.59
CA LYS A 279 -7.31 11.40 -4.71
C LYS A 279 -8.50 10.93 -5.53
N GLY A 280 -9.23 11.88 -6.12
CA GLY A 280 -10.35 11.60 -7.03
C GLY A 280 -11.58 10.99 -6.36
N PHE A 281 -11.59 10.88 -5.03
CA PHE A 281 -12.71 10.36 -4.27
C PHE A 281 -13.41 11.47 -3.47
N GLU A 282 -14.74 11.55 -3.60
CA GLU A 282 -15.56 12.51 -2.87
C GLU A 282 -16.33 11.82 -1.74
N TRP A 283 -16.21 12.38 -0.54
CA TRP A 283 -16.97 11.97 0.63
C TRP A 283 -18.36 12.60 0.67
N THR A 284 -19.28 12.01 -0.11
CA THR A 284 -20.71 12.38 -0.07
C THR A 284 -21.34 12.06 1.30
N PRO A 285 -22.47 12.68 1.67
CA PRO A 285 -23.16 12.37 2.93
C PRO A 285 -23.50 10.88 3.09
N GLN A 286 -23.84 10.19 1.99
CA GLN A 286 -24.07 8.75 2.00
C GLN A 286 -22.79 7.97 2.33
N ARG A 287 -21.67 8.28 1.67
CA ARG A 287 -20.38 7.62 1.94
C ARG A 287 -19.88 7.87 3.35
N LYS A 288 -20.12 9.07 3.91
CA LYS A 288 -19.83 9.36 5.32
C LYS A 288 -20.68 8.54 6.28
N ARG A 289 -21.95 8.29 5.95
CA ARG A 289 -22.80 7.36 6.72
C ARG A 289 -22.26 5.93 6.66
N LEU A 290 -21.84 5.47 5.49
CA LEU A 290 -21.19 4.16 5.33
C LEU A 290 -19.91 4.05 6.16
N LEU A 291 -19.04 5.07 6.10
CA LEU A 291 -17.83 5.13 6.93
C LEU A 291 -18.16 4.97 8.42
N ARG A 292 -19.15 5.71 8.93
CA ARG A 292 -19.59 5.61 10.34
C ARG A 292 -20.16 4.24 10.67
N SER A 293 -20.97 3.65 9.78
CA SER A 293 -21.50 2.29 9.96
C SER A 293 -20.38 1.29 10.08
N PHE A 294 -19.42 1.34 9.15
CA PHE A 294 -18.27 0.46 9.13
C PHE A 294 -17.43 0.58 10.41
N ILE A 295 -17.20 1.81 10.89
CA ILE A 295 -16.50 2.06 12.16
C ILE A 295 -17.27 1.40 13.32
N ASN A 296 -18.56 1.67 13.44
CA ASN A 296 -19.37 1.12 14.53
C ASN A 296 -19.43 -0.41 14.52
N GLU A 297 -19.43 -1.03 13.34
CA GLU A 297 -19.45 -2.48 13.16
C GLU A 297 -18.09 -3.14 13.46
N ASN A 298 -16.98 -2.42 13.26
CA ASN A 298 -15.64 -3.01 13.36
C ASN A 298 -14.87 -2.59 14.62
N VAL A 299 -15.16 -1.48 15.29
CA VAL A 299 -14.47 -1.11 16.54
C VAL A 299 -14.70 -2.20 17.59
N GLY A 300 -13.62 -2.65 18.22
CA GLY A 300 -13.61 -3.78 19.15
C GLY A 300 -13.49 -5.16 18.48
N ARG A 301 -13.53 -5.25 17.15
CA ARG A 301 -13.27 -6.49 16.41
C ARG A 301 -11.85 -6.99 16.73
N PRO A 302 -11.67 -8.29 17.04
CA PRO A 302 -10.34 -8.82 17.37
C PRO A 302 -9.36 -8.68 16.21
N MET A 303 -8.10 -8.37 16.54
CA MET A 303 -7.01 -8.39 15.58
C MET A 303 -6.62 -9.84 15.25
N ASP A 304 -6.32 -10.11 13.99
CA ASP A 304 -5.73 -11.39 13.57
C ASP A 304 -4.30 -11.48 14.12
N LYS A 305 -4.06 -12.40 15.06
CA LYS A 305 -2.76 -12.59 15.73
C LYS A 305 -2.02 -13.82 15.23
N ASN A 306 -2.59 -14.53 14.26
CA ASN A 306 -2.04 -15.80 13.86
C ASN A 306 -0.65 -15.59 13.22
N PRO A 307 0.42 -16.24 13.70
CA PRO A 307 1.74 -16.10 13.09
C PRO A 307 1.76 -16.62 11.64
N LEU A 308 0.80 -17.46 11.26
CA LEU A 308 0.63 -17.96 9.90
C LEU A 308 -0.11 -17.00 8.98
N MET A 309 -0.50 -15.80 9.43
CA MET A 309 -1.15 -14.77 8.60
C MET A 309 -0.31 -14.45 7.35
N ILE A 310 1.02 -14.61 7.40
CA ILE A 310 1.89 -14.51 6.23
C ILE A 310 1.47 -15.41 5.07
N LEU A 311 0.92 -16.59 5.35
CA LEU A 311 0.43 -17.52 4.34
C LEU A 311 -0.75 -16.94 3.56
N SER A 312 -1.50 -16.01 4.16
CA SER A 312 -2.64 -15.37 3.50
C SER A 312 -2.18 -14.46 2.35
N PHE A 313 -1.00 -13.84 2.45
CA PHE A 313 -0.42 -13.04 1.37
C PHE A 313 -0.06 -13.93 0.18
N ILE A 314 0.43 -15.16 0.43
CA ILE A 314 0.67 -16.16 -0.62
C ILE A 314 -0.65 -16.63 -1.22
N HIS A 315 -1.52 -17.21 -0.39
CA HIS A 315 -2.81 -17.73 -0.83
C HIS A 315 -3.81 -17.81 0.32
N PRO A 316 -5.00 -17.19 0.23
CA PRO A 316 -5.95 -17.11 1.33
C PRO A 316 -6.49 -18.49 1.73
N LYS A 317 -6.66 -19.41 0.77
CA LYS A 317 -7.09 -20.79 1.10
C LYS A 317 -6.01 -21.58 1.85
N LEU A 318 -4.73 -21.28 1.64
CA LEU A 318 -3.65 -21.94 2.38
C LEU A 318 -3.71 -21.54 3.85
N TYR A 319 -3.91 -20.24 4.11
CA TYR A 319 -4.13 -19.74 5.45
C TYR A 319 -5.42 -20.25 6.10
N ALA A 320 -6.51 -20.35 5.34
CA ALA A 320 -7.74 -20.97 5.84
C ALA A 320 -7.54 -22.46 6.19
N TRP A 321 -6.78 -23.18 5.35
CA TRP A 321 -6.48 -24.61 5.57
C TRP A 321 -5.68 -24.87 6.86
N THR A 322 -4.82 -23.94 7.28
CA THR A 322 -4.12 -24.06 8.57
C THR A 322 -5.02 -23.82 9.78
N GLY A 323 -6.33 -23.67 9.58
CA GLY A 323 -7.26 -23.25 10.64
C GLY A 323 -7.00 -21.82 11.11
N GLY A 324 -6.36 -21.00 10.25
CA GLY A 324 -5.86 -19.68 10.63
C GLY A 324 -6.92 -18.74 11.19
N ARG A 325 -8.18 -18.95 10.76
CA ARG A 325 -9.38 -18.24 11.21
C ARG A 325 -10.48 -19.22 11.58
N GLN A 326 -10.43 -19.79 12.78
CA GLN A 326 -11.50 -20.69 13.23
C GLN A 326 -12.84 -19.96 13.43
N GLY A 327 -12.83 -18.67 13.74
CA GLY A 327 -14.04 -17.86 13.95
C GLY A 327 -14.39 -16.88 12.82
N GLY A 328 -13.48 -16.62 11.87
CA GLY A 328 -13.70 -15.68 10.75
C GLY A 328 -13.88 -14.19 11.13
N THR A 329 -13.88 -13.87 12.42
CA THR A 329 -14.15 -12.53 12.96
C THR A 329 -12.91 -11.69 13.17
N GLU A 330 -11.71 -12.25 13.05
CA GLU A 330 -10.46 -11.51 13.21
C GLU A 330 -10.12 -10.67 11.96
N ILE A 331 -9.31 -9.63 12.12
CA ILE A 331 -8.89 -8.77 11.00
C ILE A 331 -7.47 -8.23 11.16
N SER A 332 -6.72 -8.13 10.06
CA SER A 332 -5.41 -7.46 10.05
C SER A 332 -5.55 -5.96 9.74
N CYS A 333 -4.53 -5.16 10.07
CA CYS A 333 -4.54 -3.71 9.84
C CYS A 333 -4.75 -3.33 8.35
N SER A 334 -4.13 -4.07 7.43
CA SER A 334 -4.27 -3.82 5.99
C SER A 334 -5.60 -4.29 5.45
N GLU A 335 -6.09 -5.44 5.91
CA GLU A 335 -7.40 -5.96 5.53
C GLU A 335 -8.52 -5.02 5.95
N LEU A 336 -8.44 -4.43 7.15
CA LEU A 336 -9.41 -3.44 7.65
C LEU A 336 -9.59 -2.27 6.69
N ILE A 337 -8.48 -1.73 6.17
CA ILE A 337 -8.52 -0.58 5.26
C ILE A 337 -9.08 -1.00 3.89
N VAL A 338 -8.69 -2.18 3.38
CA VAL A 338 -9.23 -2.68 2.12
C VAL A 338 -10.73 -2.96 2.23
N ASP A 339 -11.19 -3.55 3.33
CA ASP A 339 -12.61 -3.77 3.59
C ASP A 339 -13.38 -2.46 3.70
N LEU A 340 -12.84 -1.46 4.41
CA LEU A 340 -13.41 -0.12 4.46
C LEU A 340 -13.52 0.48 3.05
N TYR A 341 -12.44 0.40 2.27
CA TYR A 341 -12.40 0.97 0.92
C TYR A 341 -13.38 0.26 -0.03
N LYS A 342 -13.54 -1.06 0.09
CA LYS A 342 -14.57 -1.81 -0.63
C LYS A 342 -15.98 -1.41 -0.19
N TYR A 343 -16.19 -1.23 1.11
CA TYR A 343 -17.48 -0.87 1.69
C TYR A 343 -17.93 0.55 1.28
N CYS A 344 -17.00 1.50 1.22
CA CYS A 344 -17.27 2.88 0.81
C CYS A 344 -17.23 3.10 -0.71
N GLY A 345 -16.88 2.08 -1.52
CA GLY A 345 -16.79 2.17 -2.98
C GLY A 345 -15.54 2.91 -3.49
N ILE A 346 -14.48 2.95 -2.69
CA ILE A 346 -13.14 3.42 -3.08
C ILE A 346 -12.45 2.36 -3.96
N ILE A 347 -12.60 1.09 -3.60
CA ILE A 347 -12.20 -0.07 -4.40
C ILE A 347 -13.43 -0.57 -5.15
N GLN A 348 -13.30 -0.74 -6.47
CA GLN A 348 -14.44 -1.09 -7.32
C GLN A 348 -14.75 -2.59 -7.30
N LYS A 349 -16.03 -2.91 -7.49
CA LYS A 349 -16.47 -4.26 -7.86
C LYS A 349 -16.38 -4.40 -9.37
N ARG A 350 -15.92 -5.56 -9.82
CA ARG A 350 -15.89 -5.96 -11.23
C ARG A 350 -17.01 -6.96 -11.52
N VAL A 351 -17.40 -7.05 -12.77
CA VAL A 351 -18.33 -8.08 -13.26
C VAL A 351 -17.53 -9.08 -14.09
N ARG A 352 -17.80 -10.37 -13.88
CA ARG A 352 -17.39 -11.43 -14.80
C ARG A 352 -18.60 -12.29 -15.15
N MET A 353 -18.61 -12.85 -16.34
CA MET A 353 -19.59 -13.87 -16.71
C MET A 353 -19.15 -15.22 -16.15
N VAL A 354 -20.04 -15.90 -15.42
CA VAL A 354 -19.82 -17.26 -14.93
C VAL A 354 -20.86 -18.21 -15.51
N PRO A 355 -20.47 -19.44 -15.88
CA PRO A 355 -21.41 -20.42 -16.42
C PRO A 355 -22.48 -20.78 -15.38
N VAL A 356 -23.72 -20.89 -15.82
CA VAL A 356 -24.83 -21.37 -15.01
C VAL A 356 -24.76 -22.89 -14.98
N THR A 357 -24.42 -23.46 -13.82
CA THR A 357 -24.55 -24.91 -13.59
C THR A 357 -25.99 -25.24 -13.25
N ASP A 358 -26.51 -26.36 -13.77
CA ASP A 358 -27.93 -26.76 -13.79
C ASP A 358 -28.70 -26.68 -12.45
N GLY A 359 -28.02 -26.63 -11.31
CA GLY A 359 -28.64 -26.44 -9.98
C GLY A 359 -28.96 -24.99 -9.58
N ALA A 360 -28.58 -23.98 -10.37
CA ALA A 360 -28.74 -22.56 -10.05
C ALA A 360 -29.71 -21.81 -10.99
N ALA A 361 -30.41 -22.52 -11.87
CA ALA A 361 -31.30 -21.95 -12.88
C ALA A 361 -32.55 -21.23 -12.31
N ASN A 362 -32.85 -21.40 -11.03
CA ASN A 362 -33.98 -20.76 -10.34
C ASN A 362 -33.59 -19.56 -9.47
N ALA A 363 -32.34 -19.09 -9.54
CA ALA A 363 -31.92 -17.91 -8.80
C ALA A 363 -32.09 -16.65 -9.67
N ASP A 364 -33.06 -15.82 -9.28
CA ASP A 364 -33.35 -14.48 -9.80
C ASP A 364 -32.08 -13.72 -10.20
N GLY A 365 -31.89 -13.49 -11.50
CA GLY A 365 -30.71 -12.81 -12.04
C GLY A 365 -30.64 -12.87 -13.57
N ASP A 366 -30.10 -11.82 -14.19
CA ASP A 366 -29.96 -11.69 -15.64
C ASP A 366 -29.09 -12.83 -16.20
N VAL A 367 -29.71 -13.80 -16.90
CA VAL A 367 -28.99 -14.87 -17.60
C VAL A 367 -28.76 -14.44 -19.05
N VAL A 368 -27.51 -14.56 -19.51
CA VAL A 368 -27.08 -14.29 -20.87
C VAL A 368 -26.88 -15.62 -21.61
N VAL A 369 -27.53 -15.75 -22.76
CA VAL A 369 -27.32 -16.86 -23.69
C VAL A 369 -26.11 -16.54 -24.56
N ASN A 370 -25.06 -17.36 -24.46
CA ASN A 370 -23.86 -17.22 -25.28
C ASN A 370 -24.11 -17.78 -26.70
N PRO A 371 -23.30 -17.39 -27.71
CA PRO A 371 -23.45 -17.87 -29.09
C PRO A 371 -23.36 -19.40 -29.28
N ASP A 372 -22.73 -20.10 -28.33
CA ASP A 372 -22.60 -21.56 -28.31
C ASP A 372 -23.78 -22.27 -27.62
N GLY A 373 -24.81 -21.52 -27.22
CA GLY A 373 -25.98 -22.03 -26.50
C GLY A 373 -25.76 -22.22 -24.99
N SER A 374 -24.56 -21.96 -24.48
CA SER A 374 -24.30 -22.01 -23.03
C SER A 374 -24.92 -20.81 -22.30
N LEU A 375 -25.29 -21.01 -21.04
CA LEU A 375 -25.87 -19.97 -20.19
C LEU A 375 -24.81 -19.42 -19.25
N SER A 376 -24.67 -18.10 -19.22
CA SER A 376 -23.80 -17.39 -18.28
C SER A 376 -24.59 -16.35 -17.50
N ARG A 377 -24.15 -16.04 -16.28
CA ARG A 377 -24.71 -14.93 -15.48
C ARG A 377 -23.62 -13.96 -15.02
N PRO A 378 -23.93 -12.66 -14.85
CA PRO A 378 -22.98 -11.70 -14.31
C PRO A 378 -22.77 -12.00 -12.82
N GLN A 379 -21.51 -12.14 -12.41
CA GLN A 379 -21.10 -12.24 -11.02
C GLN A 379 -20.23 -11.04 -10.65
N TRP A 380 -20.68 -10.28 -9.65
CA TRP A 380 -19.88 -9.22 -9.06
C TRP A 380 -18.79 -9.80 -8.15
N TYR A 381 -17.56 -9.33 -8.31
CA TYR A 381 -16.42 -9.77 -7.51
C TYR A 381 -15.42 -8.64 -7.28
N PHE A 382 -14.58 -8.76 -6.25
CA PHE A 382 -13.39 -7.93 -6.09
C PHE A 382 -12.18 -8.67 -6.65
N ASN A 383 -11.30 -7.96 -7.35
CA ASN A 383 -10.13 -8.58 -8.00
C ASN A 383 -9.25 -9.36 -7.02
N ARG A 384 -9.13 -8.86 -5.77
CA ARG A 384 -8.32 -9.47 -4.72
C ARG A 384 -9.07 -9.61 -3.40
N PRO A 385 -8.97 -10.74 -2.70
CA PRO A 385 -9.38 -10.87 -1.30
C PRO A 385 -8.60 -9.90 -0.41
N SER A 386 -9.28 -9.24 0.52
CA SER A 386 -8.69 -8.18 1.36
C SER A 386 -7.51 -8.68 2.20
N ILE A 387 -7.64 -9.91 2.71
CA ILE A 387 -6.62 -10.61 3.51
C ILE A 387 -5.26 -10.78 2.80
N GLN A 388 -5.20 -10.73 1.46
CA GLN A 388 -3.93 -10.81 0.74
C GLN A 388 -3.15 -9.49 0.72
N THR A 389 -3.69 -8.44 1.34
CA THR A 389 -3.09 -7.12 1.34
C THR A 389 -2.23 -6.96 2.59
N ALA A 390 -0.95 -6.72 2.39
CA ALA A 390 -0.01 -6.30 3.43
C ALA A 390 0.24 -4.77 3.43
N PRO A 391 0.78 -4.19 4.51
CA PRO A 391 0.97 -2.75 4.66
C PRO A 391 1.74 -2.09 3.51
N PHE A 392 2.78 -2.75 2.99
CA PHE A 392 3.59 -2.20 1.91
C PHE A 392 2.84 -1.98 0.60
N HIS A 393 1.68 -2.63 0.37
CA HIS A 393 0.88 -2.37 -0.84
C HIS A 393 0.24 -0.99 -0.85
N PHE A 394 0.19 -0.31 0.30
CA PHE A 394 -0.21 1.09 0.35
C PHE A 394 0.97 2.04 0.11
N ALA A 395 2.23 1.56 0.04
CA ALA A 395 3.38 2.39 -0.31
C ALA A 395 3.34 2.85 -1.77
N GLU A 396 3.97 3.97 -2.08
CA GLU A 396 3.96 4.57 -3.42
C GLU A 396 4.50 3.62 -4.50
N GLY A 397 3.65 3.38 -5.51
CA GLY A 397 3.92 2.50 -6.64
C GLY A 397 3.58 1.03 -6.37
N MET A 398 3.25 0.65 -5.14
CA MET A 398 2.94 -0.73 -4.74
C MET A 398 1.45 -1.01 -4.72
N GLU A 399 0.62 0.03 -4.76
CA GLU A 399 -0.83 -0.07 -4.85
C GLU A 399 -1.30 -0.52 -6.24
N VAL A 400 -0.48 -0.27 -7.27
CA VAL A 400 -0.81 -0.57 -8.66
C VAL A 400 -1.00 -2.08 -8.82
N ASP A 401 -2.07 -2.46 -9.51
CA ASP A 401 -2.51 -3.85 -9.72
C ASP A 401 -2.91 -4.63 -8.45
N VAL A 402 -2.84 -4.01 -7.27
CA VAL A 402 -3.21 -4.62 -5.99
C VAL A 402 -4.48 -4.00 -5.41
N LEU A 403 -4.47 -2.67 -5.26
CA LEU A 403 -5.61 -1.90 -4.81
C LEU A 403 -6.37 -1.45 -6.06
N ASP A 404 -7.36 -2.26 -6.45
CA ASP A 404 -8.21 -2.06 -7.63
C ASP A 404 -9.18 -0.88 -7.41
N PHE A 405 -8.63 0.33 -7.41
CA PHE A 405 -9.39 1.56 -7.18
C PHE A 405 -10.48 1.76 -8.24
N ALA A 406 -11.56 2.40 -7.83
CA ALA A 406 -12.57 2.89 -8.75
C ALA A 406 -11.98 3.89 -9.75
N GLU A 407 -12.63 4.03 -10.91
CA GLU A 407 -12.16 4.92 -11.96
C GLU A 407 -11.93 6.35 -11.44
N GLY A 408 -10.76 6.91 -11.77
CA GLY A 408 -10.34 8.25 -11.33
C GLY A 408 -9.88 8.34 -9.87
N VAL A 409 -9.98 7.26 -9.08
CA VAL A 409 -9.54 7.21 -7.69
C VAL A 409 -8.12 6.65 -7.59
N SER A 410 -7.29 7.24 -6.73
CA SER A 410 -5.93 6.74 -6.48
C SER A 410 -5.39 7.20 -5.13
N LEU A 411 -4.23 6.67 -4.73
CA LEU A 411 -3.43 7.26 -3.66
C LEU A 411 -2.45 8.29 -4.23
N GLY A 412 -2.27 9.39 -3.51
CA GLY A 412 -1.29 10.43 -3.82
C GLY A 412 0.15 10.01 -3.52
N PRO A 413 1.13 10.90 -3.74
CA PRO A 413 2.53 10.62 -3.37
C PRO A 413 2.68 10.41 -1.87
N GLU A 414 3.75 9.70 -1.46
CA GLU A 414 4.13 9.58 -0.06
C GLU A 414 4.63 10.92 0.50
N VAL A 415 3.95 11.44 1.52
CA VAL A 415 4.48 12.50 2.36
C VAL A 415 5.17 11.83 3.54
N ARG A 416 6.50 11.90 3.60
CA ARG A 416 7.31 11.21 4.63
C ARG A 416 7.67 12.15 5.76
N MET A 417 7.67 11.62 6.98
CA MET A 417 8.15 12.33 8.16
C MET A 417 9.09 11.40 8.93
N SER A 418 10.14 11.98 9.53
CA SER A 418 10.92 11.28 10.56
C SER A 418 10.22 11.43 11.90
N LEU A 419 10.21 10.37 12.68
CA LEU A 419 9.78 10.42 14.08
C LEU A 419 11.03 10.41 14.98
N PRO A 420 10.94 10.88 16.23
CA PRO A 420 12.09 10.91 17.14
C PRO A 420 12.78 9.55 17.32
N GLY A 421 12.05 8.44 17.17
CA GLY A 421 12.61 7.08 17.18
C GLY A 421 13.57 6.76 16.03
N GLY A 422 13.49 7.48 14.91
CA GLY A 422 14.42 7.37 13.78
C GLY A 422 15.70 8.16 13.97
N GLU A 423 15.64 9.28 14.70
CA GLU A 423 16.79 10.17 14.95
C GLU A 423 17.76 9.57 15.99
N ALA A 424 17.24 8.91 17.03
CA ALA A 424 18.06 8.30 18.08
C ALA A 424 18.82 7.03 17.65
N GLN A 425 18.44 6.40 16.54
CA GLN A 425 19.13 5.21 16.00
C GLN A 425 20.22 5.55 14.96
N ALA A 426 20.37 6.82 14.62
CA ALA A 426 21.35 7.30 13.64
C ALA A 426 22.69 7.77 14.27
N HIS A 427 22.80 7.68 15.60
CA HIS A 427 23.99 8.07 16.36
C HIS A 427 24.68 6.86 16.99
#